data_AF-A0A967EC93-F1
#
_entry.id   AF-A0A967EC93-F1
#
_cell.length_a   1.000
_cell.length_b   1.000
_cell.length_c   1.000
_cell.angle_alpha   90.00
_cell.angle_beta   90.00
_cell.angle_gamma   90.00
#
_symmetry.space_group_name_H-M   'P 1'
#
loop_
_entity.id
_entity.type
_entity.pdbx_description
1 polymer ?
#
loop_
_entity_poly.entity_id
_entity_poly.type
_entity_poly.pdbx_seq_one_letter_code
_entity_poly.pdbx_strand_id
1 'polypeptide(L)'
;MKAKTSENSQKGNTSELLQKWQYAIRICHKAHIRSAAHMNRRHRVLGIVVVILSTIVGTSVFATLDSSPKTWVKILVGFLSVAAAVFAGLQTFLNYSEKEEMHRVASQKYGALRREIEEFLVLPKGMNDNPEDFLINIRSRWDAIDNDSPSLSQKLYDKIAKGIRTESLRREKNN
;
A
#
# COMPACT_ATOMS: atom_id res chain seq x y z
N MET A 1 -13.34 -42.07 -23.31
CA MET A 1 -13.02 -40.79 -24.01
C MET A 1 -13.80 -39.57 -23.49
N LYS A 2 -15.11 -39.65 -23.15
CA LYS A 2 -15.90 -38.50 -22.67
C LYS A 2 -15.38 -37.85 -21.36
N ALA A 3 -15.04 -38.63 -20.33
CA ALA A 3 -14.59 -38.10 -19.03
C ALA A 3 -13.26 -37.31 -19.09
N LYS A 4 -12.32 -37.74 -19.93
CA LYS A 4 -11.02 -37.07 -20.12
C LYS A 4 -11.15 -35.74 -20.87
N THR A 5 -12.24 -35.56 -21.63
CA THR A 5 -12.53 -34.33 -22.37
C THR A 5 -13.20 -33.29 -21.48
N SER A 6 -14.11 -33.69 -20.58
CA SER A 6 -14.74 -32.79 -19.61
C SER A 6 -13.76 -32.31 -18.52
N GLU A 7 -12.89 -33.18 -18.03
CA GLU A 7 -11.88 -32.82 -17.02
C GLU A 7 -10.86 -31.80 -17.56
N ASN A 8 -10.46 -31.94 -18.83
CA ASN A 8 -9.50 -31.04 -19.48
C ASN A 8 -10.14 -29.66 -19.79
N SER A 9 -11.45 -29.63 -20.07
CA SER A 9 -12.21 -28.39 -20.24
C SER A 9 -12.45 -27.64 -18.92
N GLN A 10 -12.77 -28.36 -17.83
CA GLN A 10 -12.94 -27.79 -16.49
C GLN A 10 -11.62 -27.18 -15.99
N LYS A 11 -10.50 -27.89 -16.15
CA LYS A 11 -9.16 -27.40 -15.79
C LYS A 11 -8.73 -26.16 -16.58
N GLY A 12 -9.08 -26.07 -17.87
CA GLY A 12 -8.83 -24.86 -18.68
C GLY A 12 -9.53 -23.61 -18.12
N ASN A 13 -10.81 -23.75 -17.75
CA ASN A 13 -11.58 -22.66 -17.16
C ASN A 13 -11.01 -22.20 -15.81
N THR A 14 -10.52 -23.12 -14.97
CA THR A 14 -9.91 -22.79 -13.67
C THR A 14 -8.63 -21.98 -13.81
N SER A 15 -7.73 -22.37 -14.73
CA SER A 15 -6.49 -21.63 -14.96
C SER A 15 -6.75 -20.22 -15.49
N GLU A 16 -7.70 -20.05 -16.41
CA GLU A 16 -8.08 -18.71 -16.90
C GLU A 16 -8.66 -17.83 -15.80
N LEU A 17 -9.51 -18.39 -14.93
CA LEU A 17 -10.08 -17.66 -13.80
C LEU A 17 -8.98 -17.22 -12.82
N LEU A 18 -8.05 -18.11 -12.48
CA LEU A 18 -6.92 -17.79 -11.61
C LEU A 18 -6.00 -16.72 -12.20
N GLN A 19 -5.79 -16.70 -13.51
CA GLN A 19 -5.02 -15.63 -14.17
C GLN A 19 -5.74 -14.27 -14.05
N LYS A 20 -7.06 -14.25 -14.23
CA LYS A 20 -7.86 -13.03 -14.02
C LYS A 20 -7.78 -12.54 -12.57
N TRP A 21 -7.86 -13.46 -11.61
CA TRP A 21 -7.73 -13.14 -10.18
C TRP A 21 -6.33 -12.65 -9.83
N GLN A 22 -5.29 -13.34 -10.31
CA GLN A 22 -3.90 -12.92 -10.14
C GLN A 22 -3.67 -11.52 -10.68
N TYR A 23 -4.25 -11.17 -11.84
CA TYR A 23 -4.16 -9.82 -12.39
C TYR A 23 -4.78 -8.78 -11.46
N ALA A 24 -6.01 -9.02 -10.98
CA ALA A 24 -6.71 -8.12 -10.05
C ALA A 24 -5.96 -7.97 -8.72
N ILE A 25 -5.55 -9.08 -8.10
CA ILE A 25 -4.76 -9.12 -6.86
C ILE A 25 -3.43 -8.37 -7.04
N ARG A 26 -2.76 -8.52 -8.20
CA ARG A 26 -1.50 -7.79 -8.49
C ARG A 26 -1.71 -6.29 -8.54
N ILE A 27 -2.86 -5.81 -9.03
CA ILE A 27 -3.21 -4.38 -8.98
C ILE A 27 -3.35 -3.92 -7.54
N CYS A 28 -4.17 -4.61 -6.72
CA CYS A 28 -4.39 -4.27 -5.32
C CYS A 28 -3.07 -4.28 -4.53
N HIS A 29 -2.27 -5.33 -4.68
CA HIS A 29 -0.95 -5.45 -4.06
C HIS A 29 -0.05 -4.24 -4.36
N LYS A 30 0.14 -3.89 -5.64
CA LYS A 30 0.98 -2.74 -6.03
C LYS A 30 0.37 -1.41 -5.55
N ALA A 31 -0.95 -1.28 -5.56
CA ALA A 31 -1.63 -0.08 -5.08
C ALA A 31 -1.41 0.13 -3.57
N HIS A 32 -1.55 -0.91 -2.75
CA HIS A 32 -1.27 -0.83 -1.31
C HIS A 32 0.20 -0.51 -1.00
N ILE A 33 1.16 -1.13 -1.71
CA ILE A 33 2.59 -0.75 -1.58
C ILE A 33 2.78 0.74 -1.83
N ARG A 34 2.16 1.26 -2.90
CA ARG A 34 2.34 2.66 -3.29
C ARG A 34 1.65 3.62 -2.31
N SER A 35 0.49 3.26 -1.79
CA SER A 35 -0.23 4.01 -0.76
C SER A 35 0.56 4.06 0.55
N ALA A 36 1.12 2.93 1.00
CA ALA A 36 2.00 2.87 2.18
C ALA A 36 3.19 3.82 2.02
N ALA A 37 3.92 3.74 0.89
CA ALA A 37 5.04 4.64 0.62
C ALA A 37 4.63 6.14 0.60
N HIS A 38 3.42 6.45 0.14
CA HIS A 38 2.90 7.83 0.14
C HIS A 38 2.59 8.33 1.55
N MET A 39 1.97 7.50 2.38
CA MET A 39 1.71 7.82 3.79
C MET A 39 3.01 7.98 4.57
N ASN A 40 3.98 7.07 4.38
CA ASN A 40 5.31 7.16 5.00
C ASN A 40 6.00 8.49 4.65
N ARG A 41 5.98 8.89 3.37
CA ARG A 41 6.58 10.16 2.93
C ARG A 41 5.91 11.36 3.60
N ARG A 42 4.59 11.39 3.69
CA ARG A 42 3.84 12.48 4.34
C ARG A 42 4.14 12.55 5.83
N HIS A 43 4.14 11.40 6.51
CA HIS A 43 4.50 11.31 7.93
C HIS A 43 5.90 11.90 8.17
N ARG A 44 6.88 11.46 7.38
CA ARG A 44 8.27 11.90 7.52
C ARG A 44 8.46 13.39 7.26
N VAL A 45 7.82 13.93 6.22
CA VAL A 45 7.90 15.37 5.90
C VAL A 45 7.32 16.21 7.03
N LEU A 46 6.13 15.85 7.54
CA LEU A 46 5.54 16.56 8.67
C LEU A 46 6.42 16.46 9.92
N GLY A 47 6.91 15.26 10.25
CA GLY A 47 7.79 15.06 11.40
C GLY A 47 9.07 15.91 11.31
N ILE A 48 9.71 15.97 10.13
CA ILE A 48 10.89 16.82 9.92
C ILE A 48 10.57 18.30 10.14
N VAL A 49 9.43 18.79 9.62
CA VAL A 49 9.02 20.19 9.82
C VAL A 49 8.79 20.50 11.30
N VAL A 50 8.10 19.61 12.02
CA VAL A 50 7.85 19.75 13.46
C VAL A 50 9.15 19.78 14.25
N VAL A 51 10.09 18.88 13.96
CA VAL A 51 11.41 18.85 14.60
C VAL A 51 12.16 20.16 14.36
N ILE A 52 12.27 20.62 13.11
CA ILE A 52 12.99 21.86 12.78
C ILE A 52 12.40 23.06 13.53
N LEU A 53 11.07 23.23 13.48
CA LEU A 53 10.41 24.34 14.16
C LEU A 53 10.61 24.28 15.67
N SER A 54 10.48 23.09 16.26
CA SER A 54 10.65 22.89 17.70
C SER A 54 12.09 23.15 18.14
N THR A 55 13.08 22.75 17.34
CA THR A 55 14.50 23.05 17.59
C THR A 55 14.75 24.55 17.52
N ILE A 56 14.25 25.27 16.49
CA ILE A 56 14.42 26.72 16.39
C ILE A 56 13.80 27.43 17.60
N VAL A 57 12.57 27.05 17.97
CA VAL A 57 11.88 27.63 19.14
C VAL A 57 12.66 27.34 20.42
N GLY A 58 13.06 26.08 20.65
CA GLY A 58 13.83 25.68 21.83
C GLY A 58 15.15 26.44 21.94
N THR A 59 15.96 26.45 20.88
CA THR A 59 17.23 27.18 20.83
C THR A 59 17.01 28.68 21.06
N SER A 60 15.96 29.27 20.48
CA SER A 60 15.66 30.69 20.64
C SER A 60 15.31 31.02 22.09
N VAL A 61 14.51 30.20 22.76
CA VAL A 61 14.16 30.40 24.17
C VAL A 61 15.42 30.44 25.04
N PHE A 62 16.33 29.45 24.89
CA PHE A 62 17.59 29.43 25.63
C PHE A 62 18.50 30.62 25.30
N ALA A 63 18.62 31.00 24.02
CA ALA A 63 19.43 32.15 23.61
C ALA A 63 18.94 33.48 24.22
N THR A 64 17.63 33.59 24.51
CA THR A 64 17.02 34.80 25.07
C THR A 64 17.04 34.88 26.60
N LEU A 65 17.56 33.86 27.31
CA LEU A 65 17.59 33.86 28.77
C LEU A 65 18.53 34.92 29.36
N ASP A 66 19.67 35.15 28.71
CA ASP A 66 20.72 36.06 29.20
C ASP A 66 20.83 37.35 28.36
N SER A 67 19.87 37.57 27.46
CA SER A 67 19.85 38.73 26.58
C SER A 67 18.48 39.41 26.61
N SER A 68 18.43 40.71 26.35
CA SER A 68 17.18 41.46 26.14
C SER A 68 16.86 41.50 24.64
N PRO A 69 16.21 40.46 24.06
CA PRO A 69 15.98 40.41 22.64
C PRO A 69 15.03 41.51 22.19
N LYS A 70 15.26 42.01 20.97
CA LYS A 70 14.39 42.97 20.29
C LYS A 70 12.97 42.41 20.20
N THR A 71 11.96 43.27 20.31
CA THR A 71 10.53 42.87 20.31
C THR A 71 10.14 42.00 19.12
N TRP A 72 10.67 42.28 17.93
CA TRP A 72 10.39 41.49 16.73
C TRP A 72 10.85 40.03 16.84
N VAL A 73 11.95 39.76 17.57
CA VAL A 73 12.44 38.39 17.82
C VAL A 73 11.46 37.65 18.71
N LYS A 74 10.96 38.29 19.77
CA LYS A 74 9.96 37.70 20.68
C LYS A 74 8.68 37.32 19.92
N ILE A 75 8.20 38.20 19.04
CA ILE A 75 7.02 37.95 18.19
C ILE A 75 7.27 36.76 17.26
N LEU A 76 8.44 36.70 16.61
CA LEU A 76 8.80 35.61 15.71
C LEU A 76 8.85 34.26 16.43
N VAL A 77 9.48 34.19 17.61
CA VAL A 77 9.55 32.97 18.43
C VAL A 77 8.15 32.53 18.87
N GLY A 78 7.30 33.46 19.29
CA GLY A 78 5.91 33.17 19.64
C GLY A 78 5.13 32.59 18.46
N PHE A 79 5.25 33.18 17.27
CA PHE A 79 4.63 32.67 16.05
C PHE A 79 5.14 31.27 15.68
N LEU A 80 6.45 31.06 15.69
CA LEU A 80 7.06 29.75 15.41
C LEU A 80 6.63 28.67 16.42
N SER A 81 6.45 29.04 17.68
CA SER A 81 5.95 28.16 18.73
C SER A 81 4.52 27.69 18.45
N VAL A 82 3.62 28.63 18.11
CA VAL A 82 2.24 28.30 17.72
C VAL A 82 2.23 27.42 16.46
N ALA A 83 3.04 27.76 15.45
CA ALA A 83 3.16 26.96 14.24
C ALA A 83 3.65 25.53 14.56
N ALA A 84 4.69 25.37 15.37
CA ALA A 84 5.21 24.07 15.80
C ALA A 84 4.12 23.23 16.49
N ALA A 85 3.37 23.83 17.41
CA ALA A 85 2.27 23.16 18.11
C ALA A 85 1.15 22.72 17.16
N VAL A 86 0.77 23.57 16.20
CA VAL A 86 -0.24 23.22 15.17
C VAL A 86 0.25 22.06 14.31
N PHE A 87 1.49 22.09 13.83
CA PHE A 87 2.03 21.01 13.01
C PHE A 87 2.17 19.70 13.79
N ALA A 88 2.54 19.75 15.07
CA ALA A 88 2.57 18.58 15.94
C ALA A 88 1.16 18.00 16.13
N GLY A 89 0.15 18.85 16.37
CA GLY A 89 -1.24 18.44 16.45
C GLY A 89 -1.74 17.81 15.13
N LEU A 90 -1.40 18.40 13.99
CA LEU A 90 -1.71 17.83 12.67
C LEU A 90 -1.03 16.48 12.44
N GLN A 91 0.23 16.32 12.86
CA GLN A 91 0.94 15.04 12.75
C GLN A 91 0.22 13.92 13.51
N THR A 92 -0.24 14.21 14.74
CA THR A 92 -1.01 13.26 15.55
C THR A 92 -2.38 12.99 14.95
N PHE A 93 -3.13 14.05 14.59
CA PHE A 93 -4.49 13.93 14.07
C PHE A 93 -4.56 13.20 12.71
N LEU A 94 -3.62 13.48 11.80
CA LEU A 94 -3.61 12.87 10.47
C LEU A 94 -3.21 11.38 10.51
N ASN A 95 -2.52 10.97 11.57
CA ASN A 95 -2.06 9.62 11.87
C ASN A 95 -1.54 8.84 10.65
N TYR A 96 -0.63 9.46 9.89
CA TYR A 96 -0.09 8.84 8.68
C TYR A 96 0.70 7.55 8.94
N SER A 97 1.25 7.36 10.15
CA SER A 97 1.94 6.14 10.55
C SER A 97 0.98 4.94 10.60
N GLU A 98 -0.17 5.09 11.27
CA GLU A 98 -1.19 4.03 11.31
C GLU A 98 -1.73 3.70 9.91
N LYS A 99 -2.04 4.72 9.11
CA LYS A 99 -2.52 4.52 7.73
C LYS A 99 -1.48 3.81 6.85
N GLU A 100 -0.21 4.15 7.02
CA GLU A 100 0.88 3.45 6.34
C GLU A 100 0.89 1.96 6.72
N GLU A 101 0.84 1.67 8.01
CA GLU A 101 0.85 0.30 8.53
C GLU A 101 -0.34 -0.52 8.00
N MET A 102 -1.55 0.04 7.99
CA MET A 102 -2.72 -0.62 7.41
C MET A 102 -2.51 -0.99 5.94
N HIS A 103 -1.97 -0.07 5.13
CA HIS A 103 -1.65 -0.38 3.73
C HIS A 103 -0.50 -1.38 3.60
N ARG A 104 0.51 -1.33 4.49
CA ARG A 104 1.63 -2.28 4.52
C ARG A 104 1.15 -3.69 4.79
N VAL A 105 0.33 -3.89 5.83
CA VAL A 105 -0.27 -5.19 6.17
C VAL A 105 -1.12 -5.73 5.03
N ALA A 106 -2.01 -4.91 4.45
CA ALA A 106 -2.81 -5.31 3.29
C ALA A 106 -1.93 -5.74 2.11
N SER A 107 -0.86 -4.98 1.81
CA SER A 107 0.07 -5.34 0.73
C SER A 107 0.75 -6.69 0.95
N GLN A 108 1.13 -7.02 2.19
CA GLN A 108 1.73 -8.31 2.52
C GLN A 108 0.74 -9.46 2.30
N LYS A 109 -0.52 -9.30 2.74
CA LYS A 109 -1.57 -10.29 2.55
C LYS A 109 -1.85 -10.55 1.06
N TYR A 110 -2.04 -9.51 0.24
CA TYR A 110 -2.21 -9.68 -1.22
C TYR A 110 -0.96 -10.26 -1.89
N GLY A 111 0.24 -9.86 -1.44
CA GLY A 111 1.49 -10.36 -1.98
C GLY A 111 1.68 -11.86 -1.75
N ALA A 112 1.26 -12.36 -0.58
CA ALA A 112 1.22 -13.79 -0.28
C ALA A 112 0.23 -14.52 -1.18
N LEU A 113 -1.02 -14.03 -1.26
CA LEU A 113 -2.07 -14.63 -2.10
C LEU A 113 -1.67 -14.70 -3.58
N ARG A 114 -1.03 -13.64 -4.10
CA ARG A 114 -0.53 -13.61 -5.48
C ARG A 114 0.50 -14.70 -5.75
N ARG A 115 1.47 -14.89 -4.84
CA ARG A 115 2.55 -15.88 -5.00
C ARG A 115 2.00 -17.30 -4.97
N GLU A 116 1.03 -17.56 -4.11
CA GLU A 116 0.36 -18.85 -4.04
C GLU A 116 -0.37 -19.20 -5.34
N ILE A 117 -1.04 -18.21 -5.97
CA ILE A 117 -1.64 -18.40 -7.30
C ILE A 117 -0.55 -18.60 -8.38
N GLU A 118 0.57 -17.87 -8.31
CA GLU A 118 1.72 -18.04 -9.21
C GLU A 118 2.29 -19.47 -9.12
N GLU A 119 2.48 -19.98 -7.91
CA GLU A 119 2.95 -21.34 -7.64
C GLU A 119 1.98 -22.37 -8.22
N PHE A 120 0.67 -22.22 -7.96
CA PHE A 120 -0.36 -23.12 -8.49
C PHE A 120 -0.39 -23.17 -10.02
N LEU A 121 -0.19 -22.03 -10.69
CA LEU A 121 -0.21 -21.93 -12.15
C LEU A 121 1.05 -22.52 -12.83
N VAL A 122 2.16 -22.67 -12.10
CA VAL A 122 3.42 -23.23 -12.64
C VAL A 122 3.50 -24.75 -12.43
N LEU A 123 2.81 -25.30 -11.43
CA LEU A 123 2.86 -26.74 -11.14
C LEU A 123 2.34 -27.60 -12.30
N PRO A 124 2.95 -28.78 -12.56
CA PRO A 124 2.52 -29.67 -13.63
C PRO A 124 1.06 -30.11 -13.51
N LYS A 125 0.36 -30.19 -14.65
CA LYS A 125 -1.03 -30.64 -14.72
C LYS A 125 -1.18 -32.05 -14.11
N GLY A 126 -1.98 -32.17 -13.06
CA GLY A 126 -2.30 -33.46 -12.42
C GLY A 126 -1.68 -33.68 -11.03
N MET A 127 -0.89 -32.73 -10.51
CA MET A 127 -0.34 -32.79 -9.16
C MET A 127 -1.27 -32.19 -8.09
N ASN A 128 -2.35 -31.53 -8.50
CA ASN A 128 -3.32 -30.89 -7.61
C ASN A 128 -4.57 -31.77 -7.50
N ASP A 129 -4.73 -32.41 -6.34
CA ASP A 129 -5.81 -33.38 -6.10
C ASP A 129 -7.20 -32.73 -6.02
N ASN A 130 -7.29 -31.41 -5.77
CA ASN A 130 -8.56 -30.68 -5.84
C ASN A 130 -8.41 -29.18 -6.22
N PRO A 131 -8.55 -28.81 -7.51
CA PRO A 131 -8.47 -27.42 -7.96
C PRO A 131 -9.68 -26.56 -7.53
N GLU A 132 -10.83 -27.17 -7.22
CA GLU A 132 -12.04 -26.44 -6.81
C GLU A 132 -11.91 -25.96 -5.35
N ASP A 133 -11.41 -26.81 -4.45
CA ASP A 133 -11.11 -26.42 -3.07
C ASP A 133 -10.10 -25.28 -3.00
N PHE A 134 -9.07 -25.33 -3.87
CA PHE A 134 -8.09 -24.24 -3.98
C PHE A 134 -8.75 -22.93 -4.40
N LEU A 135 -9.63 -22.95 -5.40
CA LEU A 135 -10.38 -21.75 -5.82
C LEU A 135 -11.23 -21.17 -4.69
N ILE A 136 -11.95 -22.03 -3.95
CA ILE A 136 -12.78 -21.61 -2.82
C ILE A 136 -11.91 -21.00 -1.71
N ASN A 137 -10.75 -21.60 -1.42
CA ASN A 137 -9.80 -21.08 -0.43
C ASN A 137 -9.26 -19.70 -0.82
N ILE A 138 -8.80 -19.55 -2.06
CA ILE A 138 -8.26 -18.28 -2.58
C ILE A 138 -9.34 -17.19 -2.56
N ARG A 139 -10.56 -17.50 -2.97
CA ARG A 139 -11.69 -16.55 -2.94
C ARG A 139 -11.98 -16.08 -1.52
N SER A 140 -12.18 -17.02 -0.60
CA SER A 140 -12.49 -16.72 0.80
C SER A 140 -11.42 -15.84 1.45
N ARG A 141 -10.13 -16.14 1.21
CA ARG A 141 -9.02 -15.32 1.71
C ARG A 141 -8.93 -13.97 1.02
N TRP A 142 -9.20 -13.88 -0.28
CA TRP A 142 -9.26 -12.61 -0.97
C TRP A 142 -10.36 -11.73 -0.37
N ASP A 143 -11.59 -12.24 -0.23
CA ASP A 143 -12.71 -11.50 0.35
C ASP A 143 -12.39 -11.01 1.78
N ALA A 144 -11.73 -11.85 2.59
CA ALA A 144 -11.27 -11.45 3.92
C ALA A 144 -10.23 -10.32 3.87
N ILE A 145 -9.27 -10.36 2.93
CA ILE A 145 -8.29 -9.29 2.75
C ILE A 145 -9.00 -8.00 2.30
N ASP A 146 -9.94 -8.08 1.36
CA ASP A 146 -10.67 -6.91 0.87
C ASP A 146 -11.49 -6.24 1.99
N ASN A 147 -12.13 -7.03 2.87
CA ASN A 147 -12.88 -6.53 4.02
C ASN A 147 -11.99 -5.86 5.08
N ASP A 148 -10.79 -6.39 5.31
CA ASP A 148 -9.83 -5.85 6.29
C ASP A 148 -9.03 -4.66 5.75
N SER A 149 -9.02 -4.44 4.44
CA SER A 149 -8.10 -3.51 3.79
C SER A 149 -8.61 -2.06 3.84
N PRO A 150 -7.72 -1.08 4.08
CA PRO A 150 -8.10 0.32 3.94
C PRO A 150 -8.45 0.66 2.49
N SER A 151 -9.38 1.60 2.31
CA SER A 151 -9.80 2.03 0.97
C SER A 151 -8.63 2.57 0.13
N LEU A 152 -8.65 2.21 -1.16
CA LEU A 152 -7.68 2.70 -2.14
C LEU A 152 -8.24 3.90 -2.89
N SER A 153 -7.37 4.86 -3.20
CA SER A 153 -7.70 5.96 -4.12
C SER A 153 -7.92 5.40 -5.53
N GLN A 154 -9.12 5.62 -6.10
CA GLN A 154 -9.46 5.16 -7.46
C GLN A 154 -8.43 5.59 -8.51
N LYS A 155 -7.98 6.86 -8.46
CA LYS A 155 -6.94 7.37 -9.38
C LYS A 155 -5.63 6.57 -9.33
N LEU A 156 -5.26 6.07 -8.15
CA LEU A 156 -4.05 5.28 -7.97
C LEU A 156 -4.27 3.86 -8.51
N TYR A 157 -5.41 3.26 -8.18
CA TYR A 157 -5.82 1.95 -8.72
C TYR A 157 -5.77 1.95 -10.24
N ASP A 158 -6.44 2.91 -10.89
CA ASP A 158 -6.50 3.02 -12.35
C ASP A 158 -5.12 3.21 -12.98
N LYS A 159 -4.26 4.00 -12.33
CA LYS A 159 -2.89 4.22 -12.77
C LYS A 159 -2.07 2.93 -12.74
N ILE A 160 -2.20 2.14 -11.67
CA ILE A 160 -1.51 0.86 -11.53
C ILE A 160 -2.07 -0.17 -12.52
N ALA A 161 -3.40 -0.25 -12.68
CA ALA A 161 -4.05 -1.15 -13.62
C ALA A 161 -3.59 -0.90 -15.07
N LYS A 162 -3.56 0.38 -15.49
CA LYS A 162 -2.99 0.78 -16.78
C LYS A 162 -1.53 0.37 -16.91
N GLY A 163 -0.72 0.64 -15.89
CA GLY A 163 0.71 0.28 -15.90
C GLY A 163 0.96 -1.23 -16.05
N ILE A 164 0.22 -2.07 -15.32
CA ILE A 164 0.33 -3.53 -15.43
C ILE A 164 -0.14 -4.02 -16.80
N ARG A 165 -1.22 -3.46 -17.36
CA ARG A 165 -1.70 -3.80 -18.71
C ARG A 165 -0.65 -3.47 -19.77
N THR A 166 -0.01 -2.31 -19.68
CA THR A 166 1.06 -1.95 -20.61
C THR A 166 2.26 -2.90 -20.47
N GLU A 167 2.59 -3.31 -19.25
CA GLU A 167 3.67 -4.28 -18.98
C GLU A 167 3.36 -5.65 -19.61
N SER A 168 2.12 -6.15 -19.53
CA SER A 168 1.74 -7.43 -20.14
C SER A 168 1.81 -7.39 -21.67
N LEU A 169 1.26 -6.35 -22.30
CA LEU A 169 1.30 -6.18 -23.76
C LEU A 169 2.74 -6.10 -24.28
N ARG A 170 3.64 -5.46 -23.53
CA ARG A 170 5.06 -5.39 -23.90
C ARG A 170 5.75 -6.76 -23.82
N ARG A 171 5.38 -7.61 -22.85
CA ARG A 171 5.93 -8.96 -22.73
C ARG A 171 5.47 -9.84 -23.89
N GLU A 172 4.20 -9.76 -24.26
CA GLU A 172 3.65 -10.50 -25.41
C GLU A 172 4.32 -10.13 -26.74
N LYS A 173 4.66 -8.85 -26.94
CA LYS A 173 5.36 -8.41 -28.17
C LYS A 173 6.82 -8.88 -28.26
N ASN A 174 7.45 -9.17 -27.13
CA ASN A 174 8.86 -9.52 -27.02
C ASN A 174 9.13 -11.04 -26.98
N ASN A 175 8.08 -11.84 -27.01
CA ASN A 175 8.10 -13.30 -26.91
C ASN A 175 7.61 -13.91 -28.22
#